data_AF-A0A813DGI0-F1
#
_entry.id   AF-A0A813DGI0-F1
#
_cell.length_a   1.000
_cell.length_b   1.000
_cell.length_c   1.000
_cell.angle_alpha   90.00
_cell.angle_beta   90.00
_cell.angle_gamma   90.00
#
_symmetry.space_group_name_H-M   'P 1'
#
loop_
_entity.id
_entity.type
_entity.pdbx_description
1 polymer ?
#
loop_
_entity_poly.entity_id
_entity_poly.type
_entity_poly.pdbx_seq_one_letter_code
_entity_poly.pdbx_strand_id
1 'polypeptide(L)'
;MRLLTPRSSSTPRGKSTQNSHTERKEHWSKVRAISLAAAKAELEIVKPLTLLGGGDKPRLPPLPPSLTKARIPGKNCDAVQSTYHWRPVQVKEHEQSEDDPGRTLGTYINTLSYHLDVKSLGGATPTLIRPESNNFTAQDSIWCYLVTGNLVICKGVVIGTCPRDHDPATGRNIRIARLPVEVRPHRALQFAALSREAYDVGGHVTYTSSLVTLVVTPDGWISGVSGREMEGAIDLSAIRYCLGNGISLTDEVSLHAVDVGGSRLVCLQGTLLERYHVSDSRKPLAMLPESCRPPREIEFVVSGGTPGGFNLMVVRPLRGGGIGGDLMWKDAVWNHDRIHLTGMMYEVAADAMPFSTQSSWSEAMLKVFVHEFQNFLVRKYGSVEASWESAFHSDASCEINFTEFSIGCKNAGYVGNATRLWAAFDEDHSGRISLEELAGVCGELEDRS
;
A
#
# COMPACT_ATOMS: atom_id res chain seq x y z
N MET A 1 -60.14 27.16 -40.47
CA MET A 1 -61.15 26.42 -41.26
C MET A 1 -60.58 26.28 -42.67
N ARG A 2 -60.41 25.04 -43.18
CA ARG A 2 -60.23 24.54 -44.58
C ARG A 2 -59.74 25.53 -45.66
N LEU A 3 -58.90 25.23 -46.64
CA LEU A 3 -58.35 24.02 -47.29
C LEU A 3 -57.46 24.59 -48.43
N LEU A 4 -56.32 23.98 -48.77
CA LEU A 4 -55.86 23.88 -50.16
C LEU A 4 -54.90 22.69 -50.31
N THR A 5 -54.91 22.15 -51.52
CA THR A 5 -54.66 20.80 -52.01
C THR A 5 -53.22 20.54 -52.49
N PRO A 6 -52.87 19.30 -52.94
CA PRO A 6 -51.53 18.73 -52.83
C PRO A 6 -50.68 18.84 -54.12
N ARG A 7 -49.37 18.57 -53.97
CA ARG A 7 -48.50 18.18 -55.09
C ARG A 7 -47.71 16.92 -54.74
N SER A 8 -47.73 16.01 -55.70
CA SER A 8 -46.98 14.76 -55.77
C SER A 8 -45.54 15.00 -56.24
N SER A 9 -44.60 14.24 -55.69
CA SER A 9 -43.34 13.95 -56.39
C SER A 9 -42.86 12.53 -56.05
N SER A 10 -42.58 11.81 -57.11
CA SER A 10 -42.14 10.42 -57.20
C SER A 10 -40.66 10.26 -56.82
N THR A 11 -40.34 9.25 -56.03
CA THR A 11 -38.97 8.79 -55.76
C THR A 11 -38.66 7.50 -56.55
N PRO A 12 -37.44 7.35 -57.11
CA PRO A 12 -37.04 6.12 -57.78
C PRO A 12 -36.46 5.10 -56.79
N ARG A 13 -36.88 3.83 -56.95
CA ARG A 13 -36.28 2.65 -56.30
C ARG A 13 -34.94 2.31 -56.95
N GLY A 14 -33.84 2.44 -56.23
CA GLY A 14 -32.56 1.82 -56.55
C GLY A 14 -32.40 0.47 -55.83
N LYS A 15 -32.11 -0.59 -56.60
CA LYS A 15 -31.71 -1.92 -56.11
C LYS A 15 -30.17 -1.99 -55.98
N SER A 16 -29.72 -2.91 -55.12
CA SER A 16 -28.41 -3.63 -55.11
C SER A 16 -27.45 -3.29 -53.97
N THR A 17 -27.49 -4.12 -52.91
CA THR A 17 -26.38 -4.38 -51.99
C THR A 17 -26.48 -5.82 -51.48
N GLN A 18 -26.02 -6.79 -52.27
CA GLN A 18 -25.89 -8.19 -51.83
C GLN A 18 -24.44 -8.74 -51.86
N ASN A 19 -23.44 -7.93 -52.24
CA ASN A 19 -22.04 -8.39 -52.33
C ASN A 19 -21.16 -8.12 -51.10
N SER A 20 -21.60 -7.36 -50.08
CA SER A 20 -20.73 -7.00 -48.94
C SER A 20 -20.71 -8.01 -47.78
N HIS A 21 -21.59 -9.02 -47.79
CA HIS A 21 -21.70 -9.97 -46.68
C HIS A 21 -20.82 -11.21 -46.85
N THR A 22 -20.48 -11.58 -48.09
CA THR A 22 -19.62 -12.72 -48.42
C THR A 22 -18.14 -12.39 -48.21
N GLU A 23 -17.68 -11.21 -48.61
CA GLU A 23 -16.28 -10.78 -48.41
C GLU A 23 -15.89 -10.63 -46.93
N ARG A 24 -16.82 -10.16 -46.09
CA ARG A 24 -16.58 -10.09 -44.63
C ARG A 24 -16.44 -11.48 -44.00
N LYS A 25 -17.22 -12.48 -44.43
CA LYS A 25 -17.11 -13.84 -43.87
C LYS A 25 -15.80 -14.53 -44.23
N GLU A 26 -15.27 -14.28 -45.43
CA GLU A 26 -13.98 -14.83 -45.86
C GLU A 26 -12.80 -14.22 -45.11
N HIS A 27 -12.85 -12.90 -44.84
CA HIS A 27 -11.81 -12.21 -44.08
C HIS A 27 -11.72 -12.73 -42.63
N TRP A 28 -12.86 -12.89 -41.94
CA TRP A 28 -12.89 -13.40 -40.57
C TRP A 28 -12.47 -14.88 -40.45
N SER A 29 -12.71 -15.70 -41.49
CA SER A 29 -12.25 -17.08 -41.52
C SER A 29 -10.71 -17.18 -41.65
N LYS A 30 -10.10 -16.32 -42.48
CA LYS A 30 -8.63 -16.25 -42.63
C LYS A 30 -7.93 -15.75 -41.36
N VAL A 31 -8.49 -14.75 -40.68
CA VAL A 31 -7.94 -14.24 -39.41
C VAL A 31 -7.99 -15.31 -38.30
N ARG A 32 -9.08 -16.09 -38.24
CA ARG A 32 -9.19 -17.21 -37.28
C ARG A 32 -8.18 -18.33 -37.56
N ALA A 33 -7.92 -18.65 -38.83
CA ALA A 33 -6.97 -19.68 -39.22
C ALA A 33 -5.52 -19.30 -38.88
N ILE A 34 -5.13 -18.03 -39.05
CA ILE A 34 -3.80 -17.53 -38.69
C ILE A 34 -3.60 -17.55 -37.17
N SER A 35 -4.62 -17.15 -36.41
CA SER A 35 -4.58 -17.13 -34.94
C SER A 35 -4.49 -18.55 -34.33
N LEU A 36 -5.19 -19.54 -34.92
CA LEU A 36 -5.07 -20.93 -34.49
C LEU A 36 -3.71 -21.56 -34.86
N ALA A 37 -3.11 -21.16 -35.98
CA ALA A 37 -1.79 -21.64 -36.39
C ALA A 37 -0.68 -21.11 -35.47
N ALA A 38 -0.76 -19.83 -35.06
CA ALA A 38 0.17 -19.24 -34.10
C ALA A 38 0.09 -19.91 -32.71
N ALA A 39 -1.13 -20.15 -32.21
CA ALA A 39 -1.33 -20.84 -30.92
C ALA A 39 -0.83 -22.30 -30.93
N LYS A 40 -0.85 -22.96 -32.09
CA LYS A 40 -0.35 -24.34 -32.23
C LYS A 40 1.17 -24.40 -32.34
N ALA A 41 1.82 -23.35 -32.86
CA ALA A 41 3.28 -23.24 -32.92
C ALA A 41 3.92 -22.98 -31.54
N GLU A 42 3.25 -22.25 -30.65
CA GLU A 42 3.75 -22.02 -29.28
C GLU A 42 3.69 -23.28 -28.39
N LEU A 43 2.78 -24.21 -28.67
CA LEU A 43 2.63 -25.45 -27.89
C LEU A 43 3.68 -26.54 -28.22
N GLU A 44 4.38 -26.45 -29.36
CA GLU A 44 5.42 -27.42 -29.72
C GLU A 44 6.84 -27.05 -29.23
N ILE A 45 7.03 -25.86 -28.68
CA ILE A 45 8.36 -25.38 -28.24
C ILE A 45 8.69 -25.77 -26.78
N VAL A 46 7.73 -26.28 -26.01
CA VAL A 46 7.98 -26.73 -24.62
C VAL A 46 8.11 -28.25 -24.56
N LYS A 47 9.28 -28.77 -24.95
CA LYS A 47 9.75 -30.09 -24.51
C LYS A 47 10.65 -29.92 -23.28
N PRO A 48 10.40 -30.63 -22.17
CA PRO A 48 11.20 -30.49 -20.95
C PRO A 48 12.62 -31.04 -21.19
N LEU A 49 13.63 -30.19 -21.00
CA LEU A 49 15.02 -30.60 -20.93
C LEU A 49 15.20 -31.54 -19.73
N THR A 50 15.50 -32.80 -20.03
CA THR A 50 15.91 -33.79 -19.04
C THR A 50 17.39 -33.53 -18.72
N LEU A 51 17.67 -32.74 -17.68
CA LEU A 51 19.02 -32.53 -17.16
C LEU A 51 19.39 -33.67 -16.22
N LEU A 52 20.17 -34.63 -16.73
CA LEU A 52 21.01 -35.53 -15.95
C LEU A 52 22.25 -34.75 -15.48
N GLY A 53 22.40 -34.55 -14.18
CA GLY A 53 23.61 -33.97 -13.61
C GLY A 53 23.48 -33.75 -12.10
N GLY A 54 24.02 -34.68 -11.32
CA GLY A 54 24.15 -34.54 -9.87
C GLY A 54 25.13 -33.42 -9.53
N GLY A 55 24.61 -32.28 -9.09
CA GLY A 55 25.35 -31.20 -8.47
C GLY A 55 24.75 -30.90 -7.11
N ASP A 56 25.59 -30.85 -6.07
CA ASP A 56 25.18 -30.51 -4.72
C ASP A 56 24.39 -29.20 -4.70
N LYS A 57 23.20 -29.22 -4.08
CA LYS A 57 22.40 -28.00 -3.87
C LYS A 57 23.25 -26.99 -3.11
N PRO A 58 23.33 -25.71 -3.55
CA PRO A 58 24.04 -24.69 -2.80
C PRO A 58 23.47 -24.61 -1.39
N ARG A 59 24.32 -24.88 -0.39
CA ARG A 59 23.96 -24.77 1.02
C ARG A 59 23.73 -23.31 1.35
N LEU A 60 22.50 -22.96 1.69
CA LEU A 60 22.17 -21.63 2.23
C LEU A 60 23.02 -21.36 3.47
N PRO A 61 23.49 -20.13 3.69
CA PRO A 61 24.21 -19.78 4.91
C PRO A 61 23.33 -20.04 6.14
N PRO A 62 23.90 -20.52 7.26
CA PRO A 62 23.16 -20.74 8.49
C PRO A 62 22.54 -19.43 8.99
N LEU A 63 21.29 -19.51 9.46
CA LEU A 63 20.56 -18.36 9.99
C LEU A 63 21.27 -17.78 11.23
N PRO A 64 21.22 -16.44 11.43
CA PRO A 64 21.80 -15.80 12.62
C PRO A 64 21.28 -16.39 13.95
N PRO A 65 22.09 -16.37 15.03
CA PRO A 65 21.69 -16.84 16.36
C PRO A 65 20.45 -16.14 16.94
N SER A 66 20.19 -14.88 16.55
CA SER A 66 19.00 -14.12 16.95
C SER A 66 17.70 -14.74 16.42
N LEU A 67 17.75 -15.45 15.29
CA LEU A 67 16.60 -16.12 14.69
C LEU A 67 16.41 -17.54 15.23
N THR A 68 17.48 -18.24 15.58
CA THR A 68 17.40 -19.63 16.09
C THR A 68 17.03 -19.73 17.57
N LYS A 69 17.18 -18.64 18.34
CA LYS A 69 16.88 -18.60 19.78
C LYS A 69 15.49 -18.05 20.15
N ALA A 70 14.57 -17.92 19.20
CA ALA A 70 13.18 -17.59 19.51
C ALA A 70 12.54 -18.75 20.30
N ARG A 71 12.74 -18.76 21.63
CA ARG A 71 11.99 -19.63 22.55
C ARG A 71 10.52 -19.31 22.37
N ILE A 72 9.72 -20.32 22.05
CA ILE A 72 8.26 -20.24 22.18
C ILE A 72 8.00 -19.74 23.61
N PRO A 73 7.42 -18.55 23.81
CA PRO A 73 7.24 -18.00 25.15
C PRO A 73 6.43 -18.97 26.00
N GLY A 74 6.91 -19.22 27.22
CA GLY A 74 6.10 -19.85 28.26
C GLY A 74 4.81 -19.07 28.45
N LYS A 75 3.72 -19.78 28.78
CA LYS A 75 2.32 -19.36 28.56
C LYS A 75 1.84 -18.03 29.18
N ASN A 76 2.64 -17.27 29.95
CA ASN A 76 2.15 -16.13 30.75
C ASN A 76 3.10 -14.91 30.89
N CYS A 77 4.15 -14.75 30.07
CA CYS A 77 4.97 -13.53 30.15
C CYS A 77 4.47 -12.50 29.14
N ASP A 78 4.09 -11.31 29.60
CA ASP A 78 3.83 -10.13 28.76
C ASP A 78 5.11 -9.73 28.00
N ALA A 79 5.34 -10.36 26.85
CA ALA A 79 6.47 -10.04 25.99
C ALA A 79 6.34 -8.62 25.44
N VAL A 80 7.45 -7.99 25.04
CA VAL A 80 7.46 -6.66 24.37
C VAL A 80 6.49 -6.59 23.18
N GLN A 81 6.20 -7.75 22.57
CA GLN A 81 5.29 -7.92 21.44
C GLN A 81 3.82 -8.15 21.82
N SER A 82 3.43 -8.11 23.10
CA SER A 82 2.03 -8.35 23.48
C SER A 82 1.09 -7.26 22.94
N THR A 83 -0.20 -7.57 22.88
CA THR A 83 -1.21 -6.65 22.34
C THR A 83 -1.24 -5.34 23.13
N TYR A 84 -1.24 -4.20 22.44
CA TYR A 84 -1.35 -2.90 23.07
C TYR A 84 -2.81 -2.58 23.38
N HIS A 85 -3.10 -2.11 24.59
CA HIS A 85 -4.42 -1.62 24.95
C HIS A 85 -4.51 -0.13 24.66
N TRP A 86 -5.07 0.22 23.51
CA TRP A 86 -5.36 1.61 23.16
C TRP A 86 -6.54 2.12 23.98
N ARG A 87 -6.28 3.11 24.83
CA ARG A 87 -7.31 3.91 25.47
C ARG A 87 -7.20 5.31 24.88
N PRO A 88 -8.17 5.75 24.04
CA PRO A 88 -8.13 7.10 23.52
C PRO A 88 -8.23 8.05 24.72
N VAL A 89 -7.15 8.79 24.98
CA VAL A 89 -7.18 9.85 25.97
C VAL A 89 -7.74 11.07 25.26
N GLN A 90 -9.03 11.37 25.47
CA GLN A 90 -9.59 12.65 25.06
C GLN A 90 -8.92 13.74 25.91
N VAL A 91 -7.84 14.33 25.41
CA VAL A 91 -7.28 15.54 26.00
C VAL A 91 -8.19 16.69 25.55
N LYS A 92 -9.28 16.91 26.29
CA LYS A 92 -9.85 18.25 26.34
C LYS A 92 -8.91 19.08 27.19
N GLU A 93 -8.25 20.06 26.59
CA GLU A 93 -7.44 21.03 27.34
C GLU A 93 -8.32 21.87 28.30
N HIS A 94 -9.65 21.86 28.12
CA HIS A 94 -10.59 22.43 29.06
C HIS A 94 -11.87 21.59 29.20
N GLU A 95 -12.22 21.27 30.45
CA GLU A 95 -13.51 20.74 30.94
C GLU A 95 -13.78 19.25 30.68
N GLN A 96 -13.23 18.42 31.57
CA GLN A 96 -13.88 17.17 31.95
C GLN A 96 -15.09 17.51 32.82
N SER A 97 -16.30 17.33 32.29
CA SER A 97 -17.54 17.30 33.06
C SER A 97 -17.51 16.04 33.94
N GLU A 98 -17.74 16.19 35.25
CA GLU A 98 -17.69 15.10 36.25
C GLU A 98 -18.84 14.08 36.10
N ASP A 99 -19.86 14.37 35.29
CA ASP A 99 -21.16 13.67 35.37
C ASP A 99 -21.40 12.57 34.33
N ASP A 100 -20.44 12.24 33.47
CA ASP A 100 -20.56 11.06 32.58
C ASP A 100 -19.28 10.23 32.60
N PRO A 101 -19.20 9.17 33.44
CA PRO A 101 -18.17 8.15 33.32
C PRO A 101 -18.47 7.28 32.09
N GLY A 102 -18.54 7.91 30.92
CA GLY A 102 -18.61 7.24 29.63
C GLY A 102 -17.46 6.25 29.58
N ARG A 103 -17.78 4.96 29.73
CA ARG A 103 -16.81 3.88 29.62
C ARG A 103 -16.16 3.98 28.24
N THR A 104 -15.00 4.60 28.17
CA THR A 104 -14.09 4.40 27.05
C THR A 104 -13.60 2.96 27.16
N LEU A 105 -14.36 2.04 26.52
CA LEU A 105 -13.93 0.68 26.29
C LEU A 105 -12.67 0.79 25.45
N GLY A 106 -11.51 0.53 26.06
CA GLY A 106 -10.26 0.54 25.33
C GLY A 106 -10.25 -0.57 24.26
N THR A 107 -9.51 -0.31 23.20
CA THR A 107 -9.41 -1.16 22.02
C THR A 107 -8.06 -1.87 22.05
N TYR A 108 -8.04 -3.19 21.84
CA TYR A 108 -6.80 -3.96 21.85
C TYR A 108 -6.22 -4.07 20.44
N ILE A 109 -5.00 -3.57 20.25
CA ILE A 109 -4.35 -3.45 18.94
C ILE A 109 -3.05 -4.24 18.94
N ASN A 110 -2.96 -5.20 18.03
CA ASN A 110 -1.81 -6.10 17.89
C ASN A 110 -0.93 -5.75 16.68
N THR A 111 -1.31 -4.76 15.89
CA THR A 111 -0.67 -4.44 14.60
C THR A 111 0.57 -3.54 14.74
N LEU A 112 0.92 -3.09 15.93
CA LEU A 112 2.16 -2.35 16.18
C LEU A 112 3.40 -3.22 15.91
N SER A 113 3.31 -4.51 16.19
CA SER A 113 4.31 -5.51 15.81
C SER A 113 3.72 -6.46 14.77
N TYR A 114 4.57 -7.00 13.91
CA TYR A 114 4.14 -8.03 12.98
C TYR A 114 5.00 -9.28 13.18
N HIS A 115 4.36 -10.35 13.65
CA HIS A 115 5.03 -11.58 13.99
C HIS A 115 5.33 -12.39 12.72
N LEU A 116 6.49 -12.13 12.12
CA LEU A 116 7.05 -12.97 11.07
C LEU A 116 7.78 -14.16 11.67
N ASP A 117 7.36 -15.36 11.27
CA ASP A 117 8.15 -16.57 11.49
C ASP A 117 9.50 -16.40 10.78
N VAL A 118 10.55 -16.91 11.40
CA VAL A 118 11.90 -17.04 10.82
C VAL A 118 11.84 -17.70 9.44
N LYS A 119 10.96 -18.69 9.27
CA LYS A 119 10.74 -19.35 7.97
C LYS A 119 10.24 -18.39 6.90
N SER A 120 9.46 -17.39 7.30
CA SER A 120 8.93 -16.38 6.39
C SER A 120 10.01 -15.42 5.87
N LEU A 121 11.15 -15.33 6.57
CA LEU A 121 12.34 -14.59 6.14
C LEU A 121 13.32 -15.44 5.30
N GLY A 122 12.92 -16.65 4.90
CA GLY A 122 13.74 -17.52 4.04
C GLY A 122 14.10 -16.81 2.73
N GLY A 123 15.40 -16.69 2.46
CA GLY A 123 15.93 -16.01 1.27
C GLY A 123 16.05 -14.49 1.41
N ALA A 124 15.62 -13.90 2.52
CA ALA A 124 15.91 -12.50 2.81
C ALA A 124 17.40 -12.30 3.08
N THR A 125 17.95 -11.16 2.67
CA THR A 125 19.35 -10.80 2.97
C THR A 125 19.42 -10.13 4.34
N PRO A 126 20.02 -10.76 5.36
CA PRO A 126 20.17 -10.15 6.67
C PRO A 126 21.36 -9.20 6.69
N THR A 127 21.16 -7.99 7.19
CA THR A 127 22.21 -7.00 7.40
C THR A 127 22.19 -6.53 8.84
N LEU A 128 23.35 -6.57 9.49
CA LEU A 128 23.48 -6.12 10.88
C LEU A 128 23.32 -4.59 10.97
N ILE A 129 22.45 -4.12 11.87
CA ILE A 129 22.30 -2.69 12.18
C ILE A 129 23.19 -2.37 13.38
N ARG A 130 23.99 -1.30 13.26
CA ARG A 130 24.82 -0.82 14.37
C ARG A 130 24.01 0.15 15.25
N PRO A 131 23.79 -0.17 16.55
CA PRO A 131 23.17 0.78 17.47
C PRO A 131 24.12 1.95 17.78
N GLU A 132 23.53 3.10 18.06
CA GLU A 132 24.22 4.29 18.55
C GLU A 132 24.40 4.17 20.07
N SER A 133 25.64 4.13 20.55
CA SER A 133 25.98 3.69 21.92
C SER A 133 25.58 4.64 23.05
N ASN A 134 25.07 5.84 22.75
CA ASN A 134 24.97 6.89 23.76
C ASN A 134 23.65 6.87 24.55
N ASN A 135 22.52 6.57 23.90
CA ASN A 135 21.20 6.67 24.54
C ASN A 135 20.38 5.38 24.46
N PHE A 136 20.74 4.46 23.57
CA PHE A 136 20.06 3.18 23.43
C PHE A 136 21.06 2.03 23.50
N THR A 137 20.73 1.03 24.31
CA THR A 137 21.45 -0.23 24.39
C THR A 137 20.65 -1.31 23.72
N ALA A 138 21.24 -2.00 22.74
CA ALA A 138 20.61 -3.14 22.11
C ALA A 138 20.62 -4.34 23.07
N GLN A 139 19.46 -4.95 23.32
CA GLN A 139 19.37 -6.16 24.15
C GLN A 139 20.07 -7.35 23.48
N ASP A 140 19.96 -7.43 22.16
CA ASP A 140 20.59 -8.42 21.28
C ASP A 140 21.04 -7.72 19.98
N SER A 141 21.71 -8.45 19.09
CA SER A 141 22.02 -7.96 17.75
C SER A 141 20.76 -7.47 17.01
N ILE A 142 20.83 -6.26 16.48
CA ILE A 142 19.76 -5.66 15.67
C ILE A 142 20.00 -6.01 14.20
N TRP A 143 18.97 -6.44 13.51
CA TRP A 143 19.04 -6.90 12.13
C TRP A 143 18.05 -6.16 11.24
N CYS A 144 18.45 -5.92 10.01
CA CYS A 144 17.61 -5.51 8.90
C CYS A 144 17.49 -6.68 7.93
N TYR A 145 16.29 -6.97 7.43
CA TYR A 145 16.05 -7.99 6.41
C TYR A 145 15.50 -7.31 5.17
N LEU A 146 16.17 -7.52 4.03
CA LEU A 146 15.61 -7.18 2.71
C LEU A 146 14.93 -8.44 2.15
N VAL A 147 13.60 -8.46 2.22
CA VAL A 147 12.74 -9.55 1.77
C VAL A 147 12.32 -9.27 0.33
N THR A 148 12.49 -10.25 -0.56
CA THR A 148 12.18 -10.18 -2.01
C THR A 148 12.73 -8.93 -2.72
N GLY A 149 13.83 -8.36 -2.24
CA GLY A 149 14.47 -7.17 -2.83
C GLY A 149 13.70 -5.85 -2.65
N ASN A 150 12.54 -5.84 -1.98
CA ASN A 150 11.70 -4.64 -1.88
C ASN A 150 11.26 -4.33 -0.44
N LEU A 151 10.94 -5.35 0.36
CA LEU A 151 10.41 -5.15 1.71
C LEU A 151 11.55 -5.14 2.73
N VAL A 152 11.70 -4.04 3.43
CA VAL A 152 12.64 -3.86 4.54
C VAL A 152 11.94 -4.15 5.85
N ILE A 153 12.54 -4.98 6.70
CA ILE A 153 12.03 -5.33 8.03
C ILE A 153 13.16 -5.25 9.04
N CYS A 154 13.00 -4.44 10.08
CA CYS A 154 13.94 -4.44 11.20
C CYS A 154 13.53 -5.47 12.27
N LYS A 155 14.49 -6.01 12.99
CA LYS A 155 14.30 -6.89 14.15
C LYS A 155 15.32 -6.56 15.22
N GLY A 156 14.90 -6.61 16.47
CA GLY A 156 15.74 -6.38 17.63
C GLY A 156 15.03 -5.50 18.65
N VAL A 157 15.46 -5.61 19.91
CA VAL A 157 14.95 -4.79 21.01
C VAL A 157 16.05 -3.85 21.45
N VAL A 158 15.71 -2.58 21.58
CA VAL A 158 16.57 -1.55 22.17
C VAL A 158 15.96 -1.06 23.47
N ILE A 159 16.81 -0.75 24.44
CA ILE A 159 16.42 -0.21 25.75
C ILE A 159 17.07 1.16 25.86
N GLY A 160 16.28 2.19 26.14
CA GLY A 160 16.78 3.55 26.30
C GLY A 160 15.67 4.56 26.50
N THR A 161 16.05 5.84 26.46
CA THR A 161 15.13 6.95 26.70
C THR A 161 14.76 7.62 25.39
N CYS A 162 13.46 7.80 25.10
CA CYS A 162 12.98 8.63 24.01
C CYS A 162 12.71 10.04 24.53
N PRO A 163 13.63 11.02 24.32
CA PRO A 163 13.37 12.39 24.73
C PRO A 163 12.35 13.06 23.79
N ARG A 164 11.79 14.18 24.25
CA ARG A 164 10.90 15.01 23.45
C ARG A 164 11.63 15.74 22.31
N ASP A 165 12.82 16.24 22.62
CA ASP A 165 13.64 17.06 21.73
C ASP A 165 15.01 16.42 21.50
N HIS A 166 15.59 16.63 20.31
CA HIS A 166 16.94 16.17 19.99
C HIS A 166 17.98 17.20 20.44
N ASP A 167 18.71 16.86 21.50
CA ASP A 167 19.87 17.63 21.96
C ASP A 167 20.99 16.68 22.45
N PRO A 168 21.89 16.25 21.55
CA PRO A 168 23.00 15.39 21.91
C PRO A 168 23.95 15.98 22.96
N ALA A 169 24.06 17.32 23.02
CA ALA A 169 24.99 17.99 23.94
C ALA A 169 24.53 17.84 25.40
N THR A 170 23.22 17.72 25.62
CA THR A 170 22.63 17.45 26.94
C THR A 170 22.32 15.97 27.19
N GLY A 171 22.76 15.07 26.29
CA GLY A 171 22.48 13.63 26.38
C GLY A 171 21.12 13.21 25.81
N ARG A 172 20.31 14.16 25.31
CA ARG A 172 19.00 13.91 24.69
C ARG A 172 19.15 13.47 23.23
N ASN A 173 19.79 12.33 23.01
CA ASN A 173 20.03 11.81 21.68
C ASN A 173 18.89 10.89 21.20
N ILE A 174 17.99 11.39 20.35
CA ILE A 174 16.92 10.57 19.78
C ILE A 174 17.41 9.42 18.88
N ARG A 175 18.69 9.39 18.47
CA ARG A 175 19.21 8.39 17.52
C ARG A 175 19.38 7.04 18.21
N ILE A 176 18.74 6.03 17.63
CA ILE A 176 18.78 4.63 18.08
C ILE A 176 19.87 3.88 17.33
N ALA A 177 19.87 3.96 16.00
CA ALA A 177 20.75 3.19 15.13
C ALA A 177 20.78 3.76 13.71
N ARG A 178 21.62 3.20 12.84
CA ARG A 178 21.69 3.60 11.43
C ARG A 178 21.58 2.41 10.48
N LEU A 179 20.73 2.57 9.48
CA LEU A 179 20.52 1.60 8.41
C LEU A 179 21.68 1.58 7.39
N PRO A 180 21.99 0.39 6.85
CA PRO A 180 22.84 0.24 5.66
C PRO A 180 22.34 1.07 4.49
N VAL A 181 23.23 1.51 3.60
CA VAL A 181 22.91 2.42 2.48
C VAL A 181 21.86 1.82 1.55
N GLU A 182 21.95 0.51 1.32
CA GLU A 182 21.18 -0.24 0.33
C GLU A 182 19.70 -0.38 0.70
N VAL A 183 19.36 -0.15 1.96
CA VAL A 183 18.01 -0.31 2.50
C VAL A 183 17.41 1.01 2.98
N ARG A 184 18.06 2.17 2.75
CA ARG A 184 17.52 3.46 3.23
C ARG A 184 16.27 3.85 2.44
N PRO A 185 15.25 4.43 3.10
CA PRO A 185 14.08 4.91 2.39
C PRO A 185 14.42 6.19 1.59
N HIS A 186 13.72 6.42 0.49
CA HIS A 186 13.89 7.65 -0.31
C HIS A 186 13.40 8.92 0.41
N ARG A 187 12.45 8.76 1.35
CA ARG A 187 11.87 9.84 2.15
C ARG A 187 11.83 9.45 3.62
N ALA A 188 11.67 10.44 4.49
CA ALA A 188 11.47 10.15 5.91
C ALA A 188 10.17 9.37 6.12
N LEU A 189 10.26 8.28 6.89
CA LEU A 189 9.13 7.41 7.22
C LEU A 189 8.91 7.43 8.73
N GLN A 190 7.66 7.48 9.17
CA GLN A 190 7.29 7.43 10.58
C GLN A 190 6.46 6.19 10.88
N PHE A 191 6.70 5.59 12.04
CA PHE A 191 6.06 4.37 12.50
C PHE A 191 5.57 4.58 13.94
N ALA A 192 4.36 4.14 14.24
CA ALA A 192 3.97 3.94 15.63
C ALA A 192 4.65 2.68 16.18
N ALA A 193 5.23 2.80 17.36
CA ALA A 193 5.84 1.69 18.07
C ALA A 193 5.47 1.74 19.55
N LEU A 194 5.78 0.65 20.26
CA LEU A 194 5.51 0.52 21.68
C LEU A 194 6.81 0.54 22.46
N SER A 195 6.91 1.45 23.42
CA SER A 195 7.92 1.39 24.49
C SER A 195 7.31 0.74 25.71
N ARG A 196 8.04 -0.19 26.33
CA ARG A 196 7.62 -0.86 27.55
C ARG A 196 8.66 -0.78 28.64
N GLU A 197 8.24 -0.30 29.79
CA GLU A 197 9.07 -0.30 30.99
C GLU A 197 8.61 -1.44 31.90
N ALA A 198 9.56 -2.27 32.33
CA ALA A 198 9.31 -3.35 33.27
C ALA A 198 9.61 -2.88 34.69
N TYR A 199 8.69 -3.12 35.62
CA TYR A 199 8.88 -2.80 37.03
C TYR A 199 8.38 -3.95 37.92
N ASP A 200 9.01 -4.11 39.08
CA ASP A 200 8.67 -5.16 40.04
C ASP A 200 7.61 -4.66 41.04
N VAL A 201 6.48 -5.36 41.13
CA VAL A 201 5.42 -5.14 42.10
C VAL A 201 5.26 -6.39 42.96
N GLY A 202 6.05 -6.48 44.03
CA GLY A 202 5.94 -7.57 45.00
C GLY A 202 6.38 -8.94 44.46
N GLY A 203 7.43 -8.99 43.65
CA GLY A 203 7.94 -10.21 43.00
C GLY A 203 7.27 -10.53 41.67
N HIS A 204 6.38 -9.66 41.20
CA HIS A 204 5.70 -9.77 39.90
C HIS A 204 6.17 -8.66 38.96
N VAL A 205 6.75 -9.06 37.83
CA VAL A 205 7.09 -8.12 36.76
C VAL A 205 5.80 -7.62 36.12
N THR A 206 5.56 -6.32 36.24
CA THR A 206 4.49 -5.59 35.56
C THR A 206 5.08 -4.68 34.50
N TYR A 207 4.32 -4.37 33.46
CA TYR A 207 4.77 -3.49 32.38
C TYR A 207 3.90 -2.25 32.29
N THR A 208 4.53 -1.08 32.18
CA THR A 208 3.86 0.10 31.63
C THR A 208 4.12 0.10 30.12
N SER A 209 3.18 0.65 29.36
CA SER A 209 3.19 0.62 27.90
C SER A 209 2.84 2.00 27.39
N SER A 210 3.72 2.55 26.57
CA SER A 210 3.56 3.89 26.04
C SER A 210 3.94 3.93 24.56
N LEU A 211 3.18 4.69 23.79
CA LEU A 211 3.43 4.82 22.36
C LEU A 211 4.59 5.77 22.09
N VAL A 212 5.44 5.39 21.15
CA VAL A 212 6.54 6.20 20.65
C VAL A 212 6.49 6.24 19.12
N THR A 213 7.02 7.30 18.54
CA THR A 213 7.18 7.43 17.09
C THR A 213 8.61 7.07 16.73
N LEU A 214 8.77 6.06 15.87
CA LEU A 214 10.05 5.78 15.24
C LEU A 214 10.13 6.53 13.91
N VAL A 215 11.22 7.24 13.66
CA VAL A 215 11.46 7.96 12.41
C VAL A 215 12.68 7.36 11.73
N VAL A 216 12.52 6.96 10.46
CA VAL A 216 13.61 6.50 9.60
C VAL A 216 13.85 7.53 8.52
N THR A 217 15.02 8.17 8.52
CA THR A 217 15.37 9.25 7.59
C THR A 217 16.11 8.72 6.34
N PRO A 218 16.16 9.49 5.24
CA PRO A 218 16.84 9.06 4.00
C PRO A 218 18.35 8.82 4.15
N ASP A 219 19.01 9.47 5.13
CA ASP A 219 20.41 9.22 5.46
C ASP A 219 20.62 7.99 6.37
N GLY A 220 19.53 7.29 6.68
CA GLY A 220 19.47 5.98 7.32
C GLY A 220 19.32 6.02 8.83
N TRP A 221 19.21 7.18 9.47
CA TRP A 221 19.03 7.21 10.93
C TRP A 221 17.66 6.67 11.34
N ILE A 222 17.68 5.83 12.36
CA ILE A 222 16.51 5.42 13.12
C ILE A 222 16.49 6.26 14.39
N SER A 223 15.42 7.02 14.60
CA SER A 223 15.25 7.87 15.78
C SER A 223 13.97 7.53 16.53
N GLY A 224 13.99 7.59 17.86
CA GLY A 224 12.82 7.45 18.72
C GLY A 224 12.39 8.80 19.27
N VAL A 225 11.14 9.18 19.04
CA VAL A 225 10.55 10.44 19.48
C VAL A 225 9.28 10.15 20.29
N SER A 226 9.06 10.92 21.36
CA SER A 226 7.88 10.80 22.20
C SER A 226 7.37 12.18 22.61
N GLY A 227 6.06 12.30 22.85
CA GLY A 227 5.48 13.55 23.37
C GLY A 227 5.92 13.89 24.80
N ARG A 228 6.40 12.88 25.54
CA ARG A 228 6.97 12.99 26.89
C ARG A 228 8.25 12.16 26.97
N GLU A 229 9.18 12.55 27.83
CA GLU A 229 10.37 11.75 28.08
C GLU A 229 9.95 10.41 28.68
N MET A 230 10.37 9.30 28.05
CA MET A 230 10.00 7.95 28.47
C MET A 230 11.16 7.01 28.28
N GLU A 231 11.42 6.19 29.30
CA GLU A 231 12.37 5.09 29.24
C GLU A 231 11.64 3.79 28.95
N GLY A 232 12.26 2.87 28.20
CA GLY A 232 11.73 1.53 28.03
C GLY A 232 12.37 0.73 26.91
N ALA A 233 11.90 -0.51 26.78
CA ALA A 233 12.25 -1.42 25.71
C ALA A 233 11.36 -1.18 24.48
N ILE A 234 11.96 -1.00 23.31
CA ILE A 234 11.29 -0.76 22.04
C ILE A 234 11.64 -1.89 21.06
N ASP A 235 10.63 -2.57 20.53
CA ASP A 235 10.81 -3.56 19.46
C ASP A 235 10.87 -2.85 18.09
N LEU A 236 12.01 -2.96 17.42
CA LEU A 236 12.24 -2.37 16.11
C LEU A 236 11.49 -3.10 14.99
N SER A 237 10.77 -4.20 15.27
CA SER A 237 9.86 -4.85 14.32
C SER A 237 8.65 -4.00 13.90
N ALA A 238 8.43 -2.87 14.58
CA ALA A 238 7.54 -1.81 14.10
C ALA A 238 8.02 -1.21 12.76
N ILE A 239 9.33 -1.18 12.50
CA ILE A 239 9.90 -0.62 11.27
C ILE A 239 9.82 -1.64 10.14
N ARG A 240 8.88 -1.40 9.23
CA ARG A 240 8.65 -2.22 8.03
C ARG A 240 8.13 -1.37 6.88
N TYR A 241 8.83 -1.37 5.76
CA TYR A 241 8.53 -0.47 4.63
C TYR A 241 9.03 -1.06 3.31
N CYS A 242 8.52 -0.54 2.20
CA CYS A 242 8.92 -0.94 0.85
C CYS A 242 9.84 0.13 0.23
N LEU A 243 10.84 -0.30 -0.55
CA LEU A 243 11.80 0.58 -1.22
C LEU A 243 11.25 1.14 -2.54
N GLY A 244 10.39 0.38 -3.23
CA GLY A 244 9.75 0.80 -4.47
C GLY A 244 8.70 1.90 -4.28
N ASN A 245 8.15 2.40 -5.40
CA ASN A 245 7.18 3.50 -5.41
C ASN A 245 5.77 3.06 -4.97
N GLY A 246 5.39 1.81 -5.27
CA GLY A 246 4.05 1.28 -4.98
C GLY A 246 2.97 1.96 -5.82
N ILE A 247 1.70 1.65 -5.51
CA ILE A 247 0.53 2.24 -6.16
C ILE A 247 0.06 3.42 -5.31
N SER A 248 0.12 4.63 -5.84
CA SER A 248 -0.42 5.82 -5.14
C SER A 248 -1.91 5.63 -4.86
N LEU A 249 -2.32 5.67 -3.59
CA LEU A 249 -3.73 5.58 -3.21
C LEU A 249 -4.36 6.96 -3.10
N THR A 250 -3.82 7.81 -2.23
CA THR A 250 -4.35 9.14 -1.91
C THR A 250 -3.23 9.95 -1.26
N ASP A 251 -3.22 11.27 -1.45
CA ASP A 251 -2.15 12.15 -0.96
C ASP A 251 -0.76 11.61 -1.33
N GLU A 252 0.09 11.34 -0.33
CA GLU A 252 1.41 10.76 -0.50
C GLU A 252 1.46 9.27 -0.07
N VAL A 253 0.30 8.64 0.11
CA VAL A 253 0.17 7.25 0.52
C VAL A 253 0.25 6.34 -0.69
N SER A 254 1.10 5.33 -0.59
CA SER A 254 1.32 4.26 -1.55
C SER A 254 0.90 2.91 -0.96
N LEU A 255 0.39 2.03 -1.81
CA LEU A 255 0.07 0.64 -1.54
C LEU A 255 1.09 -0.27 -2.21
N HIS A 256 1.60 -1.22 -1.45
CA HIS A 256 2.56 -2.22 -1.93
C HIS A 256 1.97 -3.60 -1.71
N ALA A 257 2.26 -4.52 -2.61
CA ALA A 257 1.94 -5.94 -2.45
C ALA A 257 3.25 -6.74 -2.48
N VAL A 258 3.48 -7.54 -1.44
CA VAL A 258 4.75 -8.24 -1.22
C VAL A 258 4.51 -9.68 -0.79
N ASP A 259 5.36 -10.59 -1.27
CA ASP A 259 5.30 -12.01 -0.91
C ASP A 259 6.30 -12.32 0.20
N VAL A 260 5.83 -12.86 1.31
CA VAL A 260 6.67 -13.17 2.47
C VAL A 260 6.32 -14.56 2.98
N GLY A 261 7.25 -15.50 2.81
CA GLY A 261 7.05 -16.87 3.31
C GLY A 261 5.85 -17.63 2.71
N GLY A 262 5.44 -17.27 1.49
CA GLY A 262 4.24 -17.85 0.85
C GLY A 262 2.93 -17.14 1.18
N SER A 263 2.94 -16.14 2.06
CA SER A 263 1.81 -15.25 2.30
C SER A 263 1.94 -13.98 1.48
N ARG A 264 0.84 -13.54 0.88
CA ARG A 264 0.73 -12.25 0.18
C ARG A 264 0.32 -11.18 1.18
N LEU A 265 1.11 -10.13 1.31
CA LEU A 265 0.87 -9.04 2.23
C LEU A 265 0.63 -7.74 1.46
N VAL A 266 -0.29 -6.92 1.95
CA VAL A 266 -0.44 -5.52 1.54
C VAL A 266 0.21 -4.63 2.58
N CYS A 267 1.05 -3.69 2.14
CA CYS A 267 1.68 -2.67 2.97
C CYS A 267 1.20 -1.28 2.53
N LEU A 268 0.76 -0.45 3.46
CA LEU A 268 0.55 0.98 3.21
C LEU A 268 1.77 1.77 3.70
N GLN A 269 2.14 2.79 2.94
CA GLN A 269 3.33 3.60 3.19
C GLN A 269 3.14 5.04 2.72
N GLY A 270 3.42 5.99 3.59
CA GLY A 270 3.35 7.42 3.27
C GLY A 270 2.55 8.21 4.29
N THR A 271 2.14 9.41 3.86
CA THR A 271 1.52 10.42 4.71
C THR A 271 0.22 10.89 4.07
N LEU A 272 -0.87 10.86 4.84
CA LEU A 272 -2.07 11.61 4.52
C LEU A 272 -1.80 13.07 4.89
N LEU A 273 -2.03 13.96 3.92
CA LEU A 273 -1.89 15.39 4.16
C LEU A 273 -2.96 15.86 5.13
N GLU A 274 -2.73 17.01 5.75
CA GLU A 274 -3.67 17.59 6.69
C GLU A 274 -4.98 17.90 5.95
N ARG A 275 -5.99 17.07 6.16
CA ARG A 275 -7.33 17.26 5.62
C ARG A 275 -8.23 17.68 6.77
N TYR A 276 -9.11 18.64 6.50
CA TYR A 276 -10.27 18.87 7.35
C TYR A 276 -11.15 17.62 7.25
N HIS A 277 -10.92 16.65 8.10
CA HIS A 277 -11.85 15.55 8.30
C HIS A 277 -13.05 16.12 9.08
N VAL A 278 -13.91 16.83 8.35
CA VAL A 278 -15.20 17.26 8.86
C VAL A 278 -15.87 16.03 9.45
N SER A 279 -16.46 16.16 10.64
CA SER A 279 -17.03 15.12 11.52
C SER A 279 -18.04 14.14 10.88
N ASP A 280 -18.24 14.18 9.57
CA ASP A 280 -18.85 13.10 8.80
C ASP A 280 -17.87 11.92 8.71
N SER A 281 -17.64 11.27 9.86
CA SER A 281 -16.79 10.10 10.11
C SER A 281 -17.13 8.86 9.27
N ARG A 282 -18.03 9.00 8.30
CA ARG A 282 -18.50 7.95 7.40
C ARG A 282 -17.73 7.94 6.08
N LYS A 283 -17.05 9.02 5.72
CA LYS A 283 -16.30 9.06 4.46
C LYS A 283 -14.97 8.30 4.61
N PRO A 284 -14.68 7.35 3.70
CA PRO A 284 -13.40 6.67 3.70
C PRO A 284 -12.28 7.63 3.30
N LEU A 285 -11.12 7.48 3.95
CA LEU A 285 -9.90 8.21 3.67
C LEU A 285 -9.24 7.73 2.37
N ALA A 286 -9.33 6.42 2.11
CA ALA A 286 -8.83 5.80 0.90
C ALA A 286 -9.69 4.58 0.54
N MET A 287 -9.78 4.27 -0.75
CA MET A 287 -10.38 3.05 -1.26
C MET A 287 -9.31 2.07 -1.66
N LEU A 288 -9.49 0.79 -1.32
CA LEU A 288 -8.53 -0.27 -1.65
C LEU A 288 -8.99 -1.04 -2.89
N PRO A 289 -8.06 -1.43 -3.78
CA PRO A 289 -8.34 -2.37 -4.87
C PRO A 289 -9.07 -3.63 -4.40
N GLU A 290 -9.95 -4.20 -5.24
CA GLU A 290 -10.62 -5.48 -4.94
C GLU A 290 -9.67 -6.61 -4.53
N SER A 291 -8.53 -6.71 -5.21
CA SER A 291 -7.48 -7.65 -4.86
C SER A 291 -6.93 -7.44 -3.46
N CYS A 292 -6.84 -6.21 -2.98
CA CYS A 292 -6.25 -5.86 -1.68
C CYS A 292 -7.27 -5.94 -0.53
N ARG A 293 -8.34 -6.73 -0.69
CA ARG A 293 -9.39 -6.89 0.32
C ARG A 293 -8.80 -7.48 1.62
N PRO A 294 -8.89 -6.78 2.77
CA PRO A 294 -8.49 -7.37 4.04
C PRO A 294 -9.42 -8.55 4.39
N PRO A 295 -8.95 -9.55 5.15
CA PRO A 295 -9.76 -10.72 5.51
C PRO A 295 -10.90 -10.38 6.49
N ARG A 296 -10.73 -9.30 7.26
CA ARG A 296 -11.66 -8.81 8.28
C ARG A 296 -11.37 -7.33 8.55
N GLU A 297 -12.16 -6.72 9.43
CA GLU A 297 -11.81 -5.42 10.00
C GLU A 297 -10.51 -5.54 10.82
N ILE A 298 -9.54 -4.67 10.54
CA ILE A 298 -8.24 -4.66 11.21
C ILE A 298 -7.94 -3.24 11.68
N GLU A 299 -7.58 -3.12 12.95
CA GLU A 299 -7.30 -1.85 13.61
C GLU A 299 -5.79 -1.60 13.69
N PHE A 300 -5.39 -0.36 13.48
CA PHE A 300 -3.99 0.07 13.49
C PHE A 300 -3.84 1.34 14.32
N VAL A 301 -2.80 1.37 15.14
CA VAL A 301 -2.27 2.65 15.65
C VAL A 301 -1.24 3.13 14.66
N VAL A 302 -1.35 4.38 14.25
CA VAL A 302 -0.40 5.02 13.34
C VAL A 302 0.11 6.32 13.97
N SER A 303 1.32 6.75 13.59
CA SER A 303 1.89 7.98 14.12
C SER A 303 1.25 9.21 13.45
N GLY A 304 1.03 10.24 14.25
CA GLY A 304 0.72 11.59 13.81
C GLY A 304 1.98 12.34 13.38
N GLY A 305 1.81 13.55 12.81
CA GLY A 305 2.90 14.46 12.50
C GLY A 305 3.44 15.19 13.73
N THR A 306 2.61 15.33 14.77
CA THR A 306 3.04 15.89 16.06
C THR A 306 3.72 14.84 16.96
N PRO A 307 4.82 15.19 17.68
CA PRO A 307 5.41 14.28 18.66
C PRO A 307 4.42 13.82 19.73
N GLY A 308 4.16 12.52 19.80
CA GLY A 308 3.16 11.94 20.69
C GLY A 308 1.73 11.94 20.14
N GLY A 309 1.51 12.47 18.94
CA GLY A 309 0.27 12.30 18.19
C GLY A 309 0.17 10.88 17.65
N PHE A 310 -0.96 10.22 17.90
CA PHE A 310 -1.26 8.89 17.37
C PHE A 310 -2.72 8.83 16.99
N ASN A 311 -3.01 8.10 15.91
CA ASN A 311 -4.36 7.99 15.35
C ASN A 311 -4.78 6.52 15.31
N LEU A 312 -6.07 6.28 15.52
CA LEU A 312 -6.67 4.95 15.35
C LEU A 312 -7.26 4.82 13.96
N MET A 313 -6.65 3.95 13.14
CA MET A 313 -7.06 3.68 11.78
C MET A 313 -7.70 2.30 11.69
N VAL A 314 -8.66 2.14 10.77
CA VAL A 314 -9.31 0.86 10.52
C VAL A 314 -9.34 0.58 9.04
N VAL A 315 -8.89 -0.62 8.66
CA VAL A 315 -9.06 -1.14 7.31
C VAL A 315 -10.23 -2.12 7.32
N ARG A 316 -11.26 -1.87 6.50
CA ARG A 316 -12.47 -2.73 6.46
C ARG A 316 -12.62 -3.40 5.10
N PRO A 317 -13.08 -4.66 5.05
CA PRO A 317 -13.40 -5.32 3.80
C PRO A 317 -14.69 -4.77 3.21
N LEU A 318 -14.68 -4.52 1.91
CA LEU A 318 -15.86 -4.17 1.12
C LEU A 318 -16.01 -5.18 -0.03
N ARG A 319 -17.25 -5.42 -0.46
CA ARG A 319 -17.57 -6.35 -1.55
C ARG A 319 -18.31 -5.61 -2.66
N GLY A 320 -17.85 -5.81 -3.90
CA GLY A 320 -18.50 -5.30 -5.11
C GLY A 320 -17.89 -4.02 -5.67
N GLY A 321 -18.13 -3.77 -6.96
CA GLY A 321 -17.74 -2.53 -7.64
C GLY A 321 -16.23 -2.31 -7.77
N GLY A 322 -15.41 -3.37 -7.84
CA GLY A 322 -13.95 -3.26 -7.97
C GLY A 322 -13.22 -2.79 -6.71
N ILE A 323 -13.94 -2.69 -5.58
CA ILE A 323 -13.42 -2.24 -4.30
C ILE A 323 -13.23 -3.43 -3.36
N GLY A 324 -12.05 -3.52 -2.75
CA GLY A 324 -11.69 -4.59 -1.80
C GLY A 324 -11.90 -4.17 -0.37
N GLY A 325 -11.76 -2.88 -0.09
CA GLY A 325 -11.90 -2.34 1.24
C GLY A 325 -11.84 -0.83 1.26
N ASP A 326 -11.99 -0.28 2.45
CA ASP A 326 -11.76 1.12 2.73
C ASP A 326 -10.85 1.32 3.94
N LEU A 327 -10.23 2.49 3.97
CA LEU A 327 -9.45 2.99 5.10
C LEU A 327 -10.27 4.06 5.82
N MET A 328 -10.54 3.85 7.10
CA MET A 328 -11.33 4.74 7.94
C MET A 328 -10.50 5.29 9.08
N TRP A 329 -10.77 6.54 9.44
CA TRP A 329 -10.37 7.11 10.71
C TRP A 329 -11.40 6.75 11.79
N LYS A 330 -10.97 6.25 12.95
CA LYS A 330 -11.86 5.79 14.03
C LYS A 330 -11.66 6.52 15.35
N ASP A 331 -10.71 7.46 15.45
CA ASP A 331 -10.67 8.27 16.65
C ASP A 331 -11.85 9.26 16.71
N ALA A 332 -12.09 9.78 17.91
CA ALA A 332 -13.20 10.69 18.19
C ALA A 332 -12.75 12.15 18.23
N VAL A 333 -11.49 12.45 17.92
CA VAL A 333 -10.88 13.76 18.21
C VAL A 333 -10.49 14.43 16.91
N TRP A 334 -11.04 15.64 16.72
CA TRP A 334 -10.63 16.56 15.69
C TRP A 334 -9.17 16.97 15.93
N ASN A 335 -8.24 16.31 15.26
CA ASN A 335 -6.84 16.72 15.24
C ASN A 335 -6.47 17.18 13.83
N HIS A 336 -6.03 18.44 13.77
CA HIS A 336 -5.24 18.99 12.68
C HIS A 336 -3.86 18.32 12.69
N ASP A 337 -3.81 17.05 12.27
CA ASP A 337 -2.58 16.30 12.26
C ASP A 337 -2.39 15.57 10.93
N ARG A 338 -1.13 15.36 10.56
CA ARG A 338 -0.75 14.50 9.45
C ARG A 338 -0.80 13.05 9.93
N ILE A 339 -1.29 12.14 9.10
CA ILE A 339 -1.41 10.72 9.48
C ILE A 339 -0.40 9.90 8.68
N HIS A 340 0.54 9.25 9.36
CA HIS A 340 1.56 8.42 8.72
C HIS A 340 1.14 6.95 8.71
N LEU A 341 0.70 6.45 7.55
CA LEU A 341 0.21 5.07 7.41
C LEU A 341 1.31 4.02 7.26
N THR A 342 2.58 4.44 7.37
CA THR A 342 3.72 3.56 7.14
C THR A 342 3.78 2.46 8.19
N GLY A 343 3.92 1.22 7.73
CA GLY A 343 3.95 0.03 8.57
C GLY A 343 2.58 -0.62 8.76
N MET A 344 1.48 -0.04 8.27
CA MET A 344 0.22 -0.78 8.19
C MET A 344 0.38 -1.94 7.21
N MET A 345 0.26 -3.17 7.72
CA MET A 345 0.44 -4.38 6.92
C MET A 345 -0.58 -5.44 7.31
N TYR A 346 -1.16 -6.10 6.31
CA TYR A 346 -2.10 -7.19 6.52
C TYR A 346 -2.00 -8.23 5.41
N GLU A 347 -2.32 -9.48 5.76
CA GLU A 347 -2.39 -10.57 4.80
C GLU A 347 -3.63 -10.45 3.92
N VAL A 348 -3.48 -10.82 2.65
CA VAL A 348 -4.54 -10.85 1.64
C VAL A 348 -4.54 -12.23 0.96
N ALA A 349 -5.55 -12.50 0.13
CA ALA A 349 -5.59 -13.74 -0.63
C ALA A 349 -4.34 -13.89 -1.53
N ALA A 350 -3.88 -15.12 -1.81
CA ALA A 350 -2.66 -15.34 -2.59
C ALA A 350 -2.76 -14.81 -4.04
N ASP A 351 -3.98 -14.70 -4.57
CA ASP A 351 -4.29 -14.11 -5.87
C ASP A 351 -4.51 -12.59 -5.80
N ALA A 352 -4.34 -11.98 -4.63
CA ALA A 352 -4.37 -10.53 -4.48
C ALA A 352 -3.18 -9.89 -5.20
N MET A 353 -3.48 -8.99 -6.13
CA MET A 353 -2.48 -8.31 -6.96
C MET A 353 -1.58 -9.36 -7.61
N PRO A 354 -2.13 -10.31 -8.38
CA PRO A 354 -1.32 -11.40 -8.95
C PRO A 354 -0.30 -10.85 -9.95
N PHE A 355 -0.53 -9.62 -10.40
CA PHE A 355 0.47 -8.74 -10.98
C PHE A 355 1.30 -8.19 -9.83
N SER A 356 2.42 -8.88 -9.57
CA SER A 356 3.59 -8.12 -9.16
C SER A 356 3.71 -6.96 -10.14
N THR A 357 4.00 -5.75 -9.68
CA THR A 357 4.44 -4.63 -10.53
C THR A 357 5.61 -5.00 -11.46
N GLN A 358 6.11 -6.24 -11.39
CA GLN A 358 7.19 -6.80 -12.20
C GLN A 358 6.82 -8.00 -13.11
N SER A 359 5.57 -8.51 -13.16
CA SER A 359 5.25 -9.63 -14.06
C SER A 359 4.74 -9.15 -15.43
N SER A 360 5.55 -9.38 -16.46
CA SER A 360 5.40 -8.89 -17.84
C SER A 360 4.10 -9.35 -18.51
N TRP A 361 3.10 -8.47 -18.57
CA TRP A 361 2.20 -8.51 -19.71
C TRP A 361 3.02 -8.16 -20.95
N SER A 362 2.75 -8.81 -22.08
CA SER A 362 3.35 -8.33 -23.31
C SER A 362 2.86 -6.90 -23.53
N GLU A 363 3.76 -6.02 -23.93
CA GLU A 363 3.46 -4.62 -24.23
C GLU A 363 2.24 -4.49 -25.17
N ALA A 364 2.12 -5.42 -26.13
CA ALA A 364 0.97 -5.52 -27.03
C ALA A 364 -0.37 -5.73 -26.31
N MET A 365 -0.41 -6.54 -25.25
CA MET A 365 -1.65 -6.82 -24.52
C MET A 365 -2.07 -5.63 -23.64
N LEU A 366 -1.11 -4.90 -23.06
CA LEU A 366 -1.38 -3.66 -22.33
C LEU A 366 -1.97 -2.59 -23.26
N LYS A 367 -1.36 -2.40 -24.44
CA LYS A 367 -1.86 -1.46 -25.46
C LYS A 367 -3.30 -1.78 -25.89
N VAL A 368 -3.64 -3.06 -26.10
CA VAL A 368 -5.03 -3.46 -26.42
C VAL A 368 -5.98 -3.11 -25.28
N PHE A 369 -5.57 -3.33 -24.04
CA PHE A 369 -6.41 -3.07 -22.87
C PHE A 369 -6.67 -1.58 -22.64
N VAL A 370 -5.62 -0.76 -22.77
CA VAL A 370 -5.70 0.71 -22.75
C VAL A 370 -6.62 1.22 -23.85
N HIS A 371 -6.44 0.75 -25.08
CA HIS A 371 -7.24 1.15 -26.23
C HIS A 371 -8.73 0.79 -26.08
N GLU A 372 -9.05 -0.39 -25.55
CA GLU A 372 -10.45 -0.77 -25.26
C GLU A 372 -11.09 0.15 -24.22
N PHE A 373 -10.34 0.56 -23.20
CA PHE A 373 -10.82 1.50 -22.20
C PHE A 373 -11.02 2.91 -22.74
N GLN A 374 -10.07 3.42 -23.53
CA GLN A 374 -10.21 4.70 -24.22
C GLN A 374 -11.45 4.71 -25.13
N ASN A 375 -11.66 3.63 -25.90
CA ASN A 375 -12.87 3.48 -26.70
C ASN A 375 -14.15 3.47 -25.86
N PHE A 376 -14.12 2.85 -24.68
CA PHE A 376 -15.23 2.90 -23.74
C PHE A 376 -15.52 4.33 -23.28
N LEU A 377 -14.49 5.11 -22.93
CA LEU A 377 -14.63 6.52 -22.55
C LEU A 377 -15.19 7.36 -23.69
N VAL A 378 -14.66 7.21 -24.91
CA VAL A 378 -15.15 7.89 -26.13
C VAL A 378 -16.60 7.54 -26.41
N ARG A 379 -17.02 6.27 -26.29
CA ARG A 379 -18.42 5.87 -26.49
C ARG A 379 -19.37 6.51 -25.47
N LYS A 380 -18.90 6.73 -24.24
CA LYS A 380 -19.74 7.27 -23.15
C LYS A 380 -19.77 8.80 -23.12
N TYR A 381 -18.63 9.45 -23.37
CA TYR A 381 -18.44 10.89 -23.17
C TYR A 381 -18.18 11.67 -24.46
N GLY A 382 -18.00 10.98 -25.59
CA GLY A 382 -17.72 11.59 -26.90
C GLY A 382 -16.22 11.74 -27.18
N SER A 383 -15.41 12.04 -26.17
CA SER A 383 -13.95 12.06 -26.26
C SER A 383 -13.29 11.68 -24.93
N VAL A 384 -11.98 11.42 -24.93
CA VAL A 384 -11.23 11.11 -23.69
C VAL A 384 -11.15 12.37 -22.82
N GLU A 385 -10.94 13.54 -23.41
CA GLU A 385 -10.90 14.84 -22.74
C GLU A 385 -12.25 15.16 -22.08
N ALA A 386 -13.36 14.93 -22.77
CA ALA A 386 -14.69 15.09 -22.19
C ALA A 386 -14.93 14.12 -21.01
N SER A 387 -14.37 12.91 -21.07
CA SER A 387 -14.41 11.96 -19.97
C SER A 387 -13.55 12.39 -18.78
N TRP A 388 -12.40 13.02 -19.04
CA TRP A 388 -11.52 13.57 -18.02
C TRP A 388 -12.25 14.62 -17.18
N GLU A 389 -12.83 15.61 -17.85
CA GLU A 389 -13.60 16.68 -17.21
C GLU A 389 -14.85 16.15 -16.50
N SER A 390 -15.55 15.18 -17.09
CA SER A 390 -16.85 14.73 -16.58
C SER A 390 -16.77 13.63 -15.51
N ALA A 391 -15.82 12.70 -15.63
CA ALA A 391 -15.75 11.49 -14.81
C ALA A 391 -14.62 11.55 -13.78
N PHE A 392 -13.45 12.04 -14.18
CA PHE A 392 -12.22 11.94 -13.39
C PHE A 392 -11.95 13.17 -12.53
N HIS A 393 -12.76 14.24 -12.64
CA HIS A 393 -12.81 15.41 -11.74
C HIS A 393 -11.41 15.85 -11.26
N SER A 394 -10.52 16.21 -12.19
CA SER A 394 -9.25 16.80 -11.80
C SER A 394 -9.47 18.24 -11.33
N ASP A 395 -9.10 18.49 -10.09
CA ASP A 395 -9.17 19.77 -9.41
C ASP A 395 -8.05 20.70 -9.91
N ALA A 396 -8.13 21.26 -11.11
CA ALA A 396 -7.09 22.09 -11.72
C ALA A 396 -5.69 21.42 -11.87
N SER A 397 -5.48 20.26 -11.27
CA SER A 397 -4.36 19.35 -11.46
C SER A 397 -4.50 18.71 -12.85
N CYS A 398 -3.40 18.62 -13.59
CA CYS A 398 -3.34 17.95 -14.89
C CYS A 398 -3.13 16.42 -14.74
N GLU A 399 -3.23 15.90 -13.52
CA GLU A 399 -2.90 14.53 -13.15
C GLU A 399 -3.90 14.01 -12.11
N ILE A 400 -4.24 12.72 -12.19
CA ILE A 400 -5.12 12.05 -11.21
C ILE A 400 -4.38 10.93 -10.49
N ASN A 401 -4.73 10.68 -9.23
CA ASN A 401 -4.28 9.52 -8.45
C ASN A 401 -5.20 8.29 -8.63
N PHE A 402 -4.83 7.13 -8.08
CA PHE A 402 -5.62 5.90 -8.24
C PHE A 402 -7.02 6.00 -7.65
N THR A 403 -7.20 6.73 -6.55
CA THR A 403 -8.53 6.91 -5.95
C THR A 403 -9.44 7.70 -6.89
N GLU A 404 -8.97 8.81 -7.43
CA GLU A 404 -9.68 9.61 -8.44
C GLU A 404 -9.97 8.78 -9.69
N PHE A 405 -8.98 8.05 -10.20
CA PHE A 405 -9.15 7.16 -11.35
C PHE A 405 -10.17 6.05 -11.10
N SER A 406 -10.13 5.42 -9.92
CA SER A 406 -11.06 4.35 -9.55
C SER A 406 -12.50 4.87 -9.38
N ILE A 407 -12.67 6.03 -8.74
CA ILE A 407 -13.96 6.72 -8.62
C ILE A 407 -14.45 7.14 -10.01
N GLY A 408 -13.59 7.69 -10.85
CA GLY A 408 -13.91 8.09 -12.22
C GLY A 408 -14.31 6.91 -13.08
N CYS A 409 -13.61 5.78 -12.99
CA CYS A 409 -14.01 4.50 -13.62
C CYS A 409 -15.41 4.08 -13.15
N LYS A 410 -15.69 4.15 -11.86
CA LYS A 410 -16.99 3.79 -11.30
C LYS A 410 -18.10 4.72 -11.76
N ASN A 411 -17.86 6.04 -11.79
CA ASN A 411 -18.80 7.05 -12.31
C ASN A 411 -19.01 6.88 -13.82
N ALA A 412 -17.96 6.49 -14.53
CA ALA A 412 -18.02 6.06 -15.92
C ALA A 412 -18.79 4.75 -16.10
N GLY A 413 -19.09 4.01 -15.04
CA GLY A 413 -19.76 2.71 -15.14
C GLY A 413 -18.87 1.65 -15.78
N TYR A 414 -17.56 1.83 -15.69
CA TYR A 414 -16.59 0.83 -16.11
C TYR A 414 -16.66 -0.35 -15.14
N VAL A 415 -16.86 -1.54 -15.69
CA VAL A 415 -17.02 -2.79 -14.92
C VAL A 415 -15.76 -3.66 -14.90
N GLY A 416 -14.68 -3.22 -15.56
CA GLY A 416 -13.42 -3.95 -15.59
C GLY A 416 -12.53 -3.66 -14.38
N ASN A 417 -11.32 -4.26 -14.39
CA ASN A 417 -10.38 -4.11 -13.29
C ASN A 417 -9.61 -2.78 -13.42
N ALA A 418 -10.03 -1.77 -12.65
CA ALA A 418 -9.41 -0.44 -12.62
C ALA A 418 -7.92 -0.49 -12.24
N THR A 419 -7.51 -1.40 -11.35
CA THR A 419 -6.10 -1.54 -10.94
C THR A 419 -5.21 -2.03 -12.08
N ARG A 420 -5.73 -2.92 -12.94
CA ARG A 420 -4.99 -3.34 -14.15
C ARG A 420 -4.87 -2.23 -15.17
N LEU A 421 -5.94 -1.43 -15.35
CA LEU A 421 -5.86 -0.27 -16.24
C LEU A 421 -4.87 0.75 -15.72
N TRP A 422 -4.91 1.03 -14.42
CA TRP A 422 -3.98 1.93 -13.78
C TRP A 422 -2.53 1.55 -14.09
N ALA A 423 -2.17 0.30 -13.82
CA ALA A 423 -0.82 -0.21 -14.10
C ALA A 423 -0.44 -0.20 -15.59
N ALA A 424 -1.43 -0.11 -16.50
CA ALA A 424 -1.20 -0.01 -17.93
C ALA A 424 -1.04 1.45 -18.42
N PHE A 425 -1.55 2.43 -17.66
CA PHE A 425 -1.39 3.85 -17.95
C PHE A 425 -0.15 4.43 -17.27
N ASP A 426 0.11 4.04 -16.02
CA ASP A 426 1.22 4.48 -15.17
C ASP A 426 2.49 3.65 -15.50
N GLU A 427 2.92 3.72 -16.78
CA GLU A 427 4.09 2.98 -17.31
C GLU A 427 5.39 3.42 -16.63
N ASP A 428 5.48 4.68 -16.23
CA ASP A 428 6.65 5.25 -15.56
C ASP A 428 6.67 5.02 -14.04
N HIS A 429 5.58 4.45 -13.49
CA HIS A 429 5.39 4.22 -12.06
C HIS A 429 5.54 5.50 -11.22
N SER A 430 5.12 6.64 -11.77
CA SER A 430 4.98 7.91 -11.07
C SER A 430 3.90 7.85 -9.99
N GLY A 431 2.94 6.95 -10.12
CA GLY A 431 1.78 6.87 -9.24
C GLY A 431 0.76 7.97 -9.53
N ARG A 432 0.82 8.59 -10.72
CA ARG A 432 -0.19 9.51 -11.24
C ARG A 432 -0.47 9.16 -12.70
N ILE A 433 -1.62 9.56 -13.21
CA ILE A 433 -1.95 9.47 -14.64
C ILE A 433 -2.24 10.88 -15.11
N SER A 434 -1.58 11.34 -16.17
CA SER A 434 -1.87 12.61 -16.83
C SER A 434 -2.96 12.47 -17.90
N LEU A 435 -3.50 13.59 -18.39
CA LEU A 435 -4.45 13.56 -19.51
C LEU A 435 -3.80 12.97 -20.77
N GLU A 436 -2.53 13.27 -21.02
CA GLU A 436 -1.76 12.78 -22.16
C GLU A 436 -1.61 11.26 -22.12
N GLU A 437 -1.28 10.71 -20.95
CA GLU A 437 -1.19 9.26 -20.72
C GLU A 437 -2.57 8.60 -20.92
N LEU A 438 -3.63 9.19 -20.36
CA LEU A 438 -4.99 8.66 -20.53
C LEU A 438 -5.44 8.69 -21.99
N ALA A 439 -5.11 9.76 -22.73
CA ALA A 439 -5.43 9.91 -24.15
C ALA A 439 -4.56 9.03 -25.06
N GLY A 440 -3.46 8.46 -24.53
CA GLY A 440 -2.51 7.67 -25.31
C GLY A 440 -1.69 8.52 -26.29
N VAL A 441 -1.61 9.82 -26.06
CA VAL A 441 -0.71 10.72 -26.79
C VAL A 441 0.66 10.58 -26.17
N CYS A 442 1.27 9.40 -26.32
CA CYS A 442 2.66 9.22 -25.94
C CYS A 442 3.47 10.11 -26.90
N GLY A 443 4.18 11.10 -26.35
CA GLY A 443 4.96 12.04 -27.14
C GLY A 443 6.02 11.31 -27.95
N GLU A 444 5.72 11.03 -29.22
CA GLU A 444 6.74 10.91 -30.25
C GLU A 444 7.36 12.31 -30.39
N LEU A 445 8.30 12.63 -29.49
CA LEU A 445 9.19 13.77 -29.68
C LEU A 445 10.04 13.48 -30.91
N GLU A 446 9.59 14.10 -31.98
CA GLU A 446 10.27 14.44 -33.22
C GLU A 446 11.81 14.35 -33.14
N ASP A 447 12.35 13.22 -33.59
CA ASP A 447 13.70 13.17 -34.14
C ASP A 447 13.65 13.68 -35.59
N ARG A 448 13.34 14.97 -35.76
CA ARG A 448 13.39 15.70 -37.04
C ARG A 448 13.75 17.19 -36.84
N SER A 449 15.03 17.46 -36.65
CA SER A 449 15.70 18.61 -37.29
C SER A 449 17.21 18.42 -37.28
#